data_AF-A0A1H2ABK6-F1
#
_entry.id   AF-A0A1H2ABK6-F1
#
_cell.length_a   1.000
_cell.length_b   1.000
_cell.length_c   1.000
_cell.angle_alpha   90.00
_cell.angle_beta   90.00
_cell.angle_gamma   90.00
#
_symmetry.space_group_name_H-M   'P 1'
#
loop_
_entity.id
_entity.type
_entity.pdbx_description
1 polymer ?
#
loop_
_entity_poly.entity_id
_entity_poly.type
_entity_poly.pdbx_seq_one_letter_code
_entity_poly.pdbx_strand_id
1 'polypeptide(L)'
;MAAQRDRPVDGAAPVGPEIERDLGSDDPAIGLRAVVALRSLADRLESLHVDQARRRGWSWQQIAAALGISRQAAHKKYGRIRR
;
A
#
# COMPACT_ATOMS: atom_id res chain seq x y z
N MET A 1 11.66 31.18 21.82
CA MET A 1 10.62 31.25 20.77
C MET A 1 10.78 30.06 19.86
N ALA A 2 10.24 28.93 20.30
CA ALA A 2 10.20 27.69 19.53
C ALA A 2 8.91 27.66 18.71
N ALA A 3 9.04 27.31 17.44
CA ALA A 3 8.16 26.42 16.68
C ALA A 3 8.31 26.76 15.20
N GLN A 4 9.44 26.33 14.64
CA GLN A 4 9.50 25.93 13.24
C GLN A 4 8.43 24.82 13.09
N ARG A 5 7.24 25.20 12.63
CA ARG A 5 6.20 24.24 12.23
C ARG A 5 6.70 23.58 10.97
N ASP A 6 7.33 22.43 11.17
CA ASP A 6 7.69 21.51 10.12
C ASP A 6 6.43 21.18 9.32
N ARG A 7 6.48 21.49 8.02
CA ARG A 7 5.44 21.07 7.09
C ARG A 7 5.68 19.58 6.84
N PRO A 8 4.69 18.69 7.00
CA PRO A 8 4.86 17.31 6.58
C PRO A 8 4.99 17.29 5.06
N VAL A 9 6.18 16.95 4.61
CA VAL A 9 6.54 16.73 3.21
C VAL A 9 5.82 15.47 2.72
N ASP A 10 5.15 15.58 1.58
CA ASP A 10 4.76 14.51 0.65
C ASP A 10 4.52 13.09 1.20
N GLY A 11 3.24 12.70 1.33
CA GLY A 11 2.68 11.45 0.79
C GLY A 11 3.19 10.08 1.29
N ALA A 12 4.16 10.02 2.19
CA ALA A 12 4.64 8.81 2.82
C ALA A 12 4.52 8.99 4.32
N ALA A 13 3.35 8.66 4.88
CA ALA A 13 3.25 8.40 6.31
C ALA A 13 4.39 7.44 6.69
N PRO A 14 5.15 7.71 7.76
CA PRO A 14 6.27 6.88 8.15
C PRO A 14 5.78 5.45 8.37
N VAL A 15 6.28 4.53 7.54
CA VAL A 15 6.01 3.10 7.65
C VAL A 15 6.90 2.52 8.75
N GLY A 16 6.64 2.96 9.98
CA GLY A 16 7.44 2.65 11.15
C GLY A 16 6.58 2.30 12.37
N PRO A 17 7.19 2.22 13.56
CA PRO A 17 6.53 1.82 14.82
C PRO A 17 5.35 2.71 15.24
N GLU A 18 5.15 3.84 14.56
CA GLU A 18 4.01 4.73 14.74
C GLU A 18 2.69 4.10 14.24
N ILE A 19 2.70 3.43 13.08
CA ILE A 19 1.51 2.74 12.58
C ILE A 19 1.12 1.60 13.53
N GLU A 20 2.09 0.86 14.05
CA GLU A 20 1.85 -0.23 15.02
C GLU A 20 1.20 0.29 16.30
N ARG A 21 1.71 1.39 16.86
CA ARG A 21 1.09 2.05 18.03
C ARG A 21 -0.32 2.54 17.72
N ASP A 22 -0.50 3.24 16.60
CA ASP A 22 -1.80 3.82 16.24
C ASP A 22 -2.86 2.73 15.99
N LEU A 23 -2.47 1.57 15.45
CA LEU A 23 -3.35 0.40 15.31
C LEU A 23 -3.79 -0.19 16.65
N GLY A 24 -2.97 -0.07 17.69
CA GLY A 24 -3.27 -0.52 19.05
C GLY A 24 -3.95 0.55 19.93
N SER A 25 -4.31 1.70 19.36
CA SER A 25 -4.97 2.79 20.08
C SER A 25 -6.41 2.44 20.45
N ASP A 26 -6.83 2.77 21.67
CA ASP A 26 -8.22 2.66 22.13
C ASP A 26 -9.16 3.72 21.50
N ASP A 27 -8.60 4.77 20.89
CA ASP A 27 -9.37 5.72 20.07
C ASP A 27 -9.61 5.14 18.65
N PRO A 28 -10.87 4.83 18.27
CA PRO A 28 -11.18 4.28 16.96
C PRO A 28 -10.81 5.19 15.79
N ALA A 29 -10.80 6.52 15.99
CA ALA A 29 -10.44 7.46 14.94
C ALA A 29 -8.95 7.38 14.60
N ILE A 30 -8.09 7.14 15.59
CA ILE A 30 -6.64 6.92 15.39
C ILE A 30 -6.42 5.60 14.67
N GLY A 31 -7.01 4.50 15.16
CA GLY A 31 -6.86 3.18 14.56
C GLY A 31 -7.35 3.13 13.10
N LEU A 32 -8.49 3.74 12.78
CA LEU A 32 -9.00 3.76 11.40
C LEU A 32 -8.10 4.54 10.44
N ARG A 33 -7.49 5.65 10.88
CA ARG A 33 -6.51 6.38 10.05
C ARG A 33 -5.27 5.53 9.78
N ALA A 34 -4.78 4.80 10.79
CA ALA A 34 -3.65 3.88 10.63
C ALA A 34 -3.96 2.74 9.65
N VAL A 35 -5.16 2.15 9.72
CA VAL A 35 -5.62 1.13 8.76
C VAL A 35 -5.66 1.69 7.33
N VAL A 36 -6.13 2.92 7.13
CA VAL A 36 -6.13 3.56 5.81
C VAL A 36 -4.70 3.78 5.30
N ALA A 37 -3.78 4.22 6.16
CA ALA A 37 -2.37 4.37 5.81
C ALA A 37 -1.74 3.03 5.40
N LEU A 38 -2.01 1.96 6.16
CA LEU A 38 -1.51 0.62 5.87
C LEU A 38 -2.05 0.08 4.54
N ARG A 39 -3.35 0.25 4.26
CA ARG A 39 -3.96 -0.13 2.97
C ARG A 39 -3.31 0.62 1.81
N SER A 40 -3.09 1.92 1.98
CA SER A 40 -2.44 2.76 0.96
C SER A 40 -0.99 2.33 0.70
N LEU A 41 -0.27 1.89 1.73
CA LEU A 41 1.06 1.30 1.56
C LEU A 41 0.98 -0.05 0.83
N ALA A 42 0.11 -0.94 1.28
CA ALA A 42 -0.07 -2.26 0.70
C ALA A 42 -0.41 -2.17 -0.80
N ASP A 43 -1.34 -1.29 -1.19
CA ASP A 43 -1.70 -1.09 -2.60
C ASP A 43 -0.52 -0.61 -3.46
N ARG A 44 0.33 0.28 -2.92
CA ARG A 44 1.55 0.75 -3.61
C ARG A 44 2.58 -0.36 -3.77
N LEU A 45 2.82 -1.13 -2.71
CA LEU A 45 3.75 -2.26 -2.74
C LEU A 45 3.25 -3.38 -3.65
N GLU A 46 1.95 -3.69 -3.63
CA GLU A 46 1.34 -4.69 -4.50
C GLU A 46 1.54 -4.28 -5.97
N SER A 47 1.26 -3.02 -6.32
CA SER A 47 1.47 -2.49 -7.67
C SER A 47 2.92 -2.61 -8.13
N LEU A 48 3.88 -2.24 -7.26
CA LEU A 48 5.30 -2.37 -7.54
C LEU A 48 5.71 -3.82 -7.80
N HIS A 49 5.29 -4.75 -6.94
CA HIS A 49 5.64 -6.16 -7.07
C HIS A 49 4.97 -6.81 -8.29
N VAL A 50 3.73 -6.44 -8.60
CA VAL A 50 3.04 -6.90 -9.81
C VAL A 50 3.80 -6.46 -11.05
N ASP A 51 4.23 -5.20 -11.12
CA ASP A 51 5.01 -4.69 -12.25
C ASP A 51 6.37 -5.38 -12.36
N GLN A 52 7.08 -5.60 -11.25
CA GLN A 52 8.32 -6.39 -11.25
C GLN A 52 8.08 -7.84 -11.73
N ALA A 53 7.00 -8.48 -11.30
CA ALA A 53 6.63 -9.83 -11.76
C ALA A 53 6.35 -9.84 -13.27
N ARG A 54 5.61 -8.84 -13.78
CA ARG A 54 5.37 -8.68 -15.22
C ARG A 54 6.68 -8.51 -16.00
N ARG A 55 7.62 -7.68 -15.50
CA ARG A 55 8.95 -7.50 -16.11
C ARG A 55 9.80 -8.78 -16.11
N ARG A 56 9.63 -9.65 -15.11
CA ARG A 56 10.24 -10.98 -15.03
C ARG A 56 9.50 -12.05 -15.84
N GLY A 57 8.53 -11.67 -16.67
CA GLY A 57 7.83 -12.59 -17.55
C GLY A 57 6.75 -13.44 -16.88
N TRP A 58 6.40 -13.18 -15.61
CA TRP A 58 5.32 -13.92 -14.96
C TRP A 58 4.01 -13.72 -15.72
N SER A 59 3.20 -14.76 -15.84
CA SER A 59 1.84 -14.67 -16.37
C SER A 59 0.89 -14.00 -15.37
N TRP A 60 -0.22 -13.46 -15.86
CA TRP A 60 -1.28 -12.93 -14.99
C TRP A 60 -1.87 -13.99 -14.06
N GLN A 61 -1.83 -15.27 -14.45
CA GLN A 61 -2.29 -16.37 -13.61
C GLN A 61 -1.35 -16.60 -12.42
N GLN A 62 -0.03 -16.55 -12.62
CA GLN A 62 0.95 -16.68 -11.53
C GLN A 62 0.83 -15.53 -10.53
N ILE A 63 0.66 -14.30 -11.04
CA ILE A 63 0.45 -13.11 -10.19
C ILE A 63 -0.85 -13.24 -9.40
N ALA A 64 -1.95 -13.64 -10.06
CA ALA A 64 -3.23 -13.82 -9.40
C ALA A 64 -3.19 -14.90 -8.31
N ALA A 65 -2.50 -16.02 -8.58
CA ALA A 65 -2.29 -17.08 -7.60
C ALA A 65 -1.50 -16.58 -6.38
N ALA A 66 -0.44 -15.79 -6.58
CA ALA A 66 0.33 -15.20 -5.49
C ALA A 66 -0.46 -14.19 -4.65
N LEU A 67 -1.41 -13.47 -5.27
CA LEU A 67 -2.28 -12.49 -4.60
C LEU A 67 -3.56 -13.09 -4.02
N GLY A 68 -3.83 -14.38 -4.25
CA GLY A 68 -5.08 -15.03 -3.81
C GLY A 68 -6.35 -14.51 -4.49
N ILE A 69 -6.22 -13.93 -5.69
CA ILE A 69 -7.35 -13.38 -6.46
C ILE A 69 -7.53 -14.12 -7.79
N SER A 70 -8.65 -13.87 -8.48
CA SER A 70 -8.85 -14.43 -9.82
C SER A 70 -7.94 -13.75 -10.85
N ARG A 71 -7.58 -14.47 -11.92
CA ARG A 71 -6.81 -13.93 -13.05
C ARG A 71 -7.46 -12.66 -13.63
N GLN A 72 -8.80 -12.65 -13.73
CA GLN A 72 -9.54 -11.51 -14.26
C GLN A 72 -9.49 -10.31 -13.29
N ALA A 73 -9.59 -10.54 -11.98
CA ALA A 73 -9.41 -9.48 -10.98
C ALA A 73 -8.01 -8.88 -11.04
N ALA A 74 -6.98 -9.73 -11.12
CA ALA A 74 -5.59 -9.29 -11.30
C ALA A 74 -5.44 -8.48 -12.59
N HIS A 75 -5.97 -8.94 -13.72
CA HIS A 75 -5.90 -8.19 -14.98
C HIS A 75 -6.69 -6.89 -14.95
N LYS A 76 -7.82 -6.83 -14.23
CA LYS A 76 -8.64 -5.61 -14.10
C LYS A 76 -7.95 -4.55 -13.24
N LYS A 77 -7.37 -4.94 -12.10
CA LYS A 77 -6.64 -4.05 -11.16
C LYS A 77 -5.27 -3.66 -11.74
N TYR A 78 -4.54 -4.69 -12.18
CA TYR A 78 -3.22 -4.77 -12.82
C TYR A 78 -3.04 -4.16 -14.21
N GLY A 79 -3.83 -4.66 -15.14
CA GLY A 79 -3.48 -4.67 -16.56
C GLY A 79 -3.57 -3.32 -17.26
N ARG A 80 -4.16 -2.32 -16.62
CA ARG A 80 -4.31 -0.96 -17.18
C ARG A 80 -3.22 0.02 -16.73
N ILE A 81 -2.38 -0.34 -15.75
CA ILE A 81 -1.34 0.54 -15.18
C ILE A 81 -0.07 0.50 -16.04
N ARG A 82 -0.20 0.79 -17.34
CA ARG A 82 0.93 1.06 -18.23
C ARG A 82 0.92 2.55 -18.53
N ARG A 83 1.66 3.33 -17.74
CA ARG A 83 2.06 4.69 -18.07
C ARG A 83 3.55 4.85 -17.80
#